data_AF-A0A839F432-F1
#
_entry.id   AF-A0A839F432-F1
#
_cell.length_a   1.000
_cell.length_b   1.000
_cell.length_c   1.000
_cell.angle_alpha   90.00
_cell.angle_beta   90.00
_cell.angle_gamma   90.00
#
_symmetry.space_group_name_H-M   'P 1'
#
loop_
_entity.id
_entity.type
_entity.pdbx_description
1 polymer ?
#
loop_
_entity_poly.entity_id
_entity_poly.type
_entity_poly.pdbx_seq_one_letter_code
_entity_poly.pdbx_strand_id
1 'polypeptide(L)'
;MNADAIAVDVVVAALRRHGWRIEAPTRATLPAEFATRYVAPLPDALVAWMGAFASCVDPADRAWFVTLDGIRTDLEREGEVEGFAFDAFERMSMEAAADDALAQAQVETFWRAHVPLLLSVYGSYQYFALALDGERRGAVVYGCEPEFEETETVADSLPAFLQRLVDVLDGGDDVAPFSFALPVREP
;
A
#
# COMPACT_ATOMS: atom_id res chain seq x y z
N MET A 1 18.23 -21.11 6.83
CA MET A 1 17.33 -20.67 7.92
C MET A 1 16.73 -19.36 7.45
N ASN A 2 15.50 -19.39 6.93
CA ASN A 2 14.74 -18.16 6.63
C ASN A 2 14.10 -17.74 7.94
N ALA A 3 14.66 -16.71 8.58
CA ALA A 3 13.95 -16.02 9.65
C ALA A 3 12.80 -15.21 9.02
N ASP A 4 11.62 -15.37 9.61
CA ASP A 4 10.53 -14.38 9.63
C ASP A 4 9.71 -14.14 8.36
N ALA A 5 9.09 -15.19 7.83
CA ALA A 5 7.88 -15.02 7.02
C ALA A 5 6.64 -15.13 7.92
N ILE A 6 5.98 -14.01 8.23
CA ILE A 6 4.62 -14.05 8.80
C ILE A 6 3.66 -14.63 7.76
N ALA A 7 2.85 -15.61 8.17
CA ALA A 7 1.87 -16.23 7.27
C ALA A 7 0.70 -15.27 7.00
N VAL A 8 0.24 -15.21 5.75
CA VAL A 8 -0.89 -14.37 5.32
C VAL A 8 -2.12 -14.58 6.21
N ASP A 9 -2.43 -15.83 6.56
CA ASP A 9 -3.57 -16.17 7.42
C ASP A 9 -3.48 -15.57 8.82
N VAL A 10 -2.26 -15.41 9.37
CA VAL A 10 -2.04 -14.77 10.67
C VAL A 10 -2.39 -13.28 10.58
N VAL A 11 -1.92 -12.61 9.53
CA VAL A 11 -2.21 -11.19 9.30
C VAL A 11 -3.71 -10.97 9.09
N VAL A 12 -4.34 -11.79 8.23
CA VAL A 12 -5.79 -11.73 7.96
C VAL A 12 -6.60 -11.98 9.23
N ALA A 13 -6.20 -12.93 10.08
CA ALA A 13 -6.87 -13.19 11.34
C ALA A 13 -6.79 -11.98 12.29
N ALA A 14 -5.62 -11.34 12.39
CA ALA A 14 -5.44 -10.13 13.19
C ALA A 14 -6.32 -8.97 12.66
N LEU A 15 -6.26 -8.69 11.35
CA LEU A 15 -7.08 -7.65 10.71
C LEU A 15 -8.57 -7.86 10.99
N ARG A 16 -9.10 -9.09 10.79
CA ARG A 16 -10.51 -9.42 11.08
C ARG A 16 -10.87 -9.22 12.54
N ARG A 17 -9.99 -9.62 13.48
CA ARG A 17 -10.21 -9.43 14.91
C ARG A 17 -10.36 -7.95 15.28
N HIS A 18 -9.69 -7.07 14.54
CA HIS A 18 -9.77 -5.61 14.69
C HIS A 18 -10.78 -4.94 13.75
N GLY A 19 -11.72 -5.73 13.20
CA GLY A 19 -12.88 -5.23 12.47
C GLY A 19 -12.66 -4.90 11.00
N TRP A 20 -11.47 -5.16 10.45
CA TRP A 20 -11.24 -4.96 9.02
C TRP A 20 -12.17 -5.86 8.20
N ARG A 21 -12.76 -5.26 7.16
CA ARG A 21 -13.63 -5.97 6.22
C ARG A 21 -12.76 -6.55 5.12
N ILE A 22 -12.76 -7.88 5.02
CA ILE A 22 -11.91 -8.63 4.08
C ILE A 22 -12.79 -9.53 3.22
N GLU A 23 -12.72 -9.34 1.92
CA GLU A 23 -13.42 -10.14 0.92
C GLU A 23 -12.47 -11.13 0.26
N ALA A 24 -12.97 -12.34 -0.01
CA ALA A 24 -12.18 -13.38 -0.69
C ALA A 24 -11.80 -12.93 -2.11
N PRO A 25 -10.60 -13.27 -2.60
CA PRO A 25 -10.15 -12.85 -3.92
C PRO A 25 -11.06 -13.43 -5.00
N THR A 26 -11.40 -12.63 -6.01
CA THR A 26 -12.16 -13.12 -7.18
C THR A 26 -11.23 -13.49 -8.32
N ARG A 27 -10.13 -12.74 -8.47
CA ARG A 27 -9.11 -12.94 -9.51
C ARG A 27 -7.72 -12.62 -8.96
N ALA A 28 -6.96 -13.65 -8.61
CA ALA A 28 -5.60 -13.51 -8.06
C ALA A 28 -4.48 -13.37 -9.13
N THR A 29 -4.81 -13.10 -10.39
CA THR A 29 -3.80 -12.96 -11.46
C THR A 29 -3.35 -11.51 -11.57
N LEU A 30 -2.04 -11.29 -11.60
CA LEU A 30 -1.43 -9.97 -11.80
C LEU A 30 -1.83 -9.37 -13.17
N PRO A 31 -2.46 -8.19 -13.22
CA PRO A 31 -2.71 -7.48 -14.49
C PRO A 31 -1.40 -7.12 -15.19
N ALA A 32 -1.30 -7.40 -16.49
CA ALA A 32 -0.08 -7.14 -17.26
C ALA A 32 0.26 -5.64 -17.33
N GLU A 33 -0.75 -4.80 -17.54
CA GLU A 33 -0.62 -3.33 -17.59
C GLU A 33 0.00 -2.78 -16.30
N PHE A 34 -0.48 -3.24 -15.15
CA PHE A 34 0.09 -2.90 -13.85
C PHE A 34 1.54 -3.39 -13.72
N ALA A 35 1.83 -4.64 -14.10
CA ALA A 35 3.18 -5.18 -14.03
C ALA A 35 4.19 -4.40 -14.90
N THR A 36 3.77 -3.92 -16.07
CA THR A 36 4.64 -3.18 -17.00
C THR A 36 4.96 -1.73 -16.58
N ARG A 37 4.26 -1.19 -15.58
CA ARG A 37 4.51 0.16 -15.05
C ARG A 37 5.88 0.28 -14.39
N TYR A 38 6.31 -0.78 -13.72
CA TYR A 38 7.42 -0.73 -12.77
C TYR A 38 8.79 -0.99 -13.41
N VAL A 39 9.84 -0.43 -12.79
CA VAL A 39 11.24 -0.55 -13.26
C VAL A 39 11.82 -1.96 -13.17
N ALA A 40 11.20 -2.84 -12.36
CA ALA A 40 11.64 -4.21 -12.15
C ALA A 40 10.43 -5.15 -11.97
N PRO A 41 10.59 -6.46 -12.20
CA PRO A 41 9.55 -7.44 -11.89
C PRO A 41 9.12 -7.38 -10.43
N LEU A 42 7.81 -7.48 -10.19
CA LEU A 42 7.25 -7.49 -8.85
C LEU A 42 7.67 -8.74 -8.08
N PRO A 43 8.10 -8.62 -6.81
CA PRO A 43 8.44 -9.79 -6.00
C PRO A 43 7.26 -10.75 -5.82
N ASP A 44 7.50 -12.07 -5.86
CA ASP A 44 6.43 -13.08 -5.71
C ASP A 44 5.64 -12.91 -4.40
N ALA A 45 6.32 -12.56 -3.30
CA ALA A 45 5.69 -12.33 -2.01
C ALA A 45 4.72 -11.13 -2.05
N LEU A 46 5.06 -10.10 -2.82
CA LEU A 46 4.19 -8.94 -3.03
C LEU A 46 2.94 -9.35 -3.82
N VAL A 47 3.13 -10.03 -4.96
CA VAL A 47 2.02 -10.48 -5.80
C VAL A 47 1.10 -11.42 -5.04
N ALA A 48 1.66 -12.34 -4.24
CA ALA A 48 0.90 -13.24 -3.39
C ALA A 48 0.08 -12.50 -2.33
N TRP A 49 0.66 -11.46 -1.70
CA TRP A 49 -0.06 -10.63 -0.73
C TRP A 49 -1.21 -9.85 -1.38
N MET A 50 -0.96 -9.15 -2.48
CA MET A 50 -1.98 -8.36 -3.19
C MET A 50 -3.10 -9.24 -3.76
N GLY A 51 -2.81 -10.52 -4.05
CA GLY A 51 -3.77 -11.50 -4.54
C GLY A 51 -4.50 -12.29 -3.43
N ALA A 52 -4.21 -12.03 -2.16
CA ALA A 52 -4.77 -12.80 -1.04
C ALA A 52 -6.24 -12.48 -0.74
N PHE A 53 -6.73 -11.32 -1.15
CA PHE A 53 -8.09 -10.85 -0.89
C PHE A 53 -8.53 -9.90 -2.01
N ALA A 54 -9.85 -9.86 -2.27
CA ALA A 54 -10.41 -8.96 -3.27
C ALA A 54 -10.41 -7.51 -2.76
N SER A 55 -10.73 -7.35 -1.48
CA SER A 55 -10.80 -6.08 -0.77
C SER A 55 -10.37 -6.29 0.68
N CYS A 56 -9.67 -5.31 1.25
CA CYS A 56 -9.29 -5.27 2.66
C CYS A 56 -9.29 -3.81 3.12
N VAL A 57 -10.35 -3.43 3.82
CA VAL A 57 -10.63 -2.04 4.22
C VAL A 57 -10.84 -1.98 5.72
N ASP A 58 -10.34 -0.92 6.35
CA ASP A 58 -10.54 -0.68 7.76
C ASP A 58 -12.04 -0.45 8.09
N PRO A 59 -12.41 -0.52 9.38
CA PRO A 59 -13.80 -0.35 9.81
C PRO A 59 -14.37 1.04 9.50
N ALA A 60 -13.52 2.06 9.35
CA ALA A 60 -13.93 3.44 9.21
C ALA A 60 -13.83 3.99 7.78
N ASP A 61 -13.52 3.14 6.78
CA ASP A 61 -13.37 3.55 5.37
C ASP A 61 -12.26 4.61 5.15
N ARG A 62 -11.18 4.53 5.92
CA ARG A 62 -10.04 5.46 5.90
C ARG A 62 -8.71 4.80 5.57
N ALA A 63 -8.62 3.49 5.50
CA ALA A 63 -7.42 2.78 5.08
C ALA A 63 -7.77 1.49 4.36
N TRP A 64 -7.04 1.18 3.29
CA TRP A 64 -7.25 -0.03 2.52
C TRP A 64 -5.95 -0.52 1.90
N PHE A 65 -5.83 -1.83 1.78
CA PHE A 65 -4.75 -2.44 1.02
C PHE A 65 -5.03 -2.38 -0.47
N VAL A 66 -3.97 -2.19 -1.26
CA VAL A 66 -4.02 -2.31 -2.72
C VAL A 66 -4.00 -3.79 -3.09
N THR A 67 -5.04 -4.22 -3.80
CA THR A 67 -5.27 -5.63 -4.18
C THR A 67 -5.23 -5.81 -5.70
N LEU A 68 -5.00 -7.03 -6.17
CA LEU A 68 -5.06 -7.33 -7.61
C LEU A 68 -6.47 -7.17 -8.19
N ASP A 69 -7.51 -7.49 -7.41
CA ASP A 69 -8.91 -7.25 -7.79
C ASP A 69 -9.22 -5.74 -7.85
N GLY A 70 -8.71 -4.96 -6.90
CA GLY A 70 -8.83 -3.50 -6.86
C GLY A 70 -8.15 -2.85 -8.06
N ILE A 71 -6.87 -3.16 -8.30
CA ILE A 71 -6.11 -2.67 -9.47
C ILE A 71 -6.85 -3.00 -10.77
N ARG A 72 -7.36 -4.23 -10.90
CA ARG A 72 -8.11 -4.62 -12.10
C ARG A 72 -9.36 -3.77 -12.28
N THR A 73 -10.08 -3.56 -11.20
CA THR A 73 -11.30 -2.73 -11.20
C THR A 73 -10.97 -1.29 -11.60
N ASP A 74 -9.86 -0.74 -11.09
CA ASP A 74 -9.38 0.60 -11.43
C ASP A 74 -8.98 0.70 -12.91
N LEU A 75 -8.29 -0.32 -13.45
CA LEU A 75 -7.88 -0.35 -14.87
C LEU A 75 -9.08 -0.52 -15.82
N GLU A 76 -10.09 -1.30 -15.44
CA GLU A 76 -11.30 -1.53 -16.26
C GLU A 76 -12.24 -0.31 -16.27
N ARG A 77 -12.13 0.59 -15.28
CA ARG A 77 -12.95 1.80 -15.14
C ARG A 77 -12.16 3.00 -15.64
N GLU A 78 -12.23 3.28 -16.95
CA GLU A 78 -11.59 4.42 -17.61
C GLU A 78 -12.06 5.79 -17.05
N GLY A 79 -11.54 6.22 -15.89
CA GLY A 79 -11.68 7.58 -15.38
C GLY A 79 -12.84 7.86 -14.41
N GLU A 80 -13.76 6.91 -14.19
CA GLU A 80 -14.81 7.00 -13.15
C GLU A 80 -14.44 6.09 -11.97
N VAL A 81 -13.49 6.55 -11.15
CA VAL A 81 -13.11 5.85 -9.91
C VAL A 81 -13.97 6.38 -8.76
N GLU A 82 -14.91 5.57 -8.28
CA GLU A 82 -15.53 5.80 -6.97
C GLU A 82 -14.49 5.47 -5.89
N GLY A 83 -13.74 6.48 -5.43
CA GLY A 83 -12.72 6.35 -4.38
C GLY A 83 -11.30 6.65 -4.85
N PHE A 84 -10.33 6.18 -4.08
CA PHE A 84 -8.90 6.37 -4.35
C PHE A 84 -8.33 5.10 -4.99
N ALA A 85 -8.05 5.17 -6.30
CA ALA A 85 -7.38 4.13 -7.06
C ALA A 85 -5.95 3.86 -6.55
N PHE A 86 -5.34 2.76 -6.99
CA PHE A 86 -3.96 2.42 -6.65
C PHE A 86 -2.93 3.52 -6.98
N ASP A 87 -3.19 4.34 -8.00
CA ASP A 87 -2.32 5.43 -8.47
C ASP A 87 -2.79 6.82 -8.02
N ALA A 88 -3.73 6.92 -7.08
CA ALA A 88 -4.35 8.19 -6.71
C ALA A 88 -3.34 9.25 -6.26
N PHE A 89 -2.35 8.87 -5.44
CA PHE A 89 -1.34 9.81 -4.94
C PHE A 89 -0.32 10.20 -6.00
N GLU A 90 0.03 9.29 -6.92
CA GLU A 90 0.82 9.63 -8.11
C GLU A 90 0.09 10.66 -8.98
N ARG A 91 -1.21 10.47 -9.21
CA ARG A 91 -2.03 11.42 -9.96
C ARG A 91 -2.08 12.78 -9.28
N MET A 92 -2.21 12.82 -7.95
CA MET A 92 -2.16 14.07 -7.18
C MET A 92 -0.81 14.77 -7.31
N SER A 93 0.31 14.04 -7.18
CA SER A 93 1.66 14.58 -7.40
C SER A 93 1.83 15.13 -8.83
N MET A 94 1.32 14.41 -9.84
CA MET A 94 1.36 14.85 -11.24
C MET A 94 0.53 16.11 -11.49
N GLU A 95 -0.65 16.21 -10.87
CA GLU A 95 -1.48 17.42 -10.91
C GLU A 95 -0.78 18.60 -10.24
N ALA A 96 -0.13 18.38 -9.09
CA ALA A 96 0.62 19.40 -8.36
C ALA A 96 1.86 19.88 -9.13
N ALA A 97 2.54 18.98 -9.86
CA ALA A 97 3.65 19.33 -10.75
C ALA A 97 3.22 20.24 -11.92
N ALA A 98 1.93 20.27 -12.27
CA ALA A 98 1.36 21.08 -13.34
C ALA A 98 2.17 20.96 -14.64
N ASP A 99 2.73 22.06 -15.17
CA ASP A 99 3.53 22.07 -16.40
C ASP A 99 5.06 21.96 -16.14
N ASP A 100 5.50 21.72 -14.90
CA ASP A 100 6.92 21.54 -14.58
C ASP A 100 7.39 20.14 -14.98
N ALA A 101 8.05 20.07 -16.14
CA ALA A 101 8.56 18.82 -16.69
C ALA A 101 9.60 18.12 -15.80
N LEU A 102 10.37 18.85 -14.98
CA LEU A 102 11.34 18.24 -14.08
C LEU A 102 10.61 17.59 -12.90
N ALA A 103 9.62 18.30 -12.33
CA ALA A 103 8.79 17.76 -11.25
C ALA A 103 8.01 16.53 -11.72
N GLN A 104 7.37 16.59 -12.89
CA GLN A 104 6.67 15.44 -13.47
C GLN A 104 7.60 14.22 -13.65
N ALA A 105 8.82 14.43 -14.14
CA ALA A 105 9.78 13.35 -14.33
C ALA A 105 10.23 12.74 -12.99
N GLN A 106 10.34 13.54 -11.92
CA GLN A 106 10.65 13.07 -10.58
C GLN A 106 9.53 12.20 -10.01
N VAL A 107 8.28 12.65 -10.15
CA VAL A 107 7.08 11.89 -9.77
C VAL A 107 7.02 10.56 -10.51
N GLU A 108 7.12 10.57 -11.84
CA GLU A 108 7.09 9.33 -12.63
C GLU A 108 8.22 8.38 -12.21
N THR A 109 9.44 8.89 -12.06
CA THR A 109 10.60 8.07 -11.66
C THR A 109 10.37 7.42 -10.30
N PHE A 110 9.84 8.17 -9.34
CA PHE A 110 9.57 7.66 -8.00
C PHE A 110 8.52 6.55 -8.04
N TRP A 111 7.34 6.79 -8.64
CA TRP A 111 6.23 5.84 -8.61
C TRP A 111 6.47 4.59 -9.48
N ARG A 112 7.36 4.66 -10.48
CA ARG A 112 7.83 3.47 -11.19
C ARG A 112 8.76 2.57 -10.36
N ALA A 113 9.34 3.10 -9.30
CA ALA A 113 10.20 2.36 -8.37
C ALA A 113 9.48 1.94 -7.07
N HIS A 114 8.27 2.42 -6.81
CA HIS A 114 7.55 2.17 -5.56
C HIS A 114 6.14 1.63 -5.84
N VAL A 115 5.84 0.44 -5.33
CA VAL A 115 4.54 -0.21 -5.51
C VAL A 115 3.65 0.06 -4.29
N PRO A 116 2.53 0.79 -4.43
CA PRO A 116 1.60 1.02 -3.33
C PRO A 116 1.08 -0.29 -2.73
N LEU A 117 1.10 -0.39 -1.40
CA LEU A 117 0.65 -1.54 -0.61
C LEU A 117 -0.63 -1.23 0.16
N LEU A 118 -0.65 -0.06 0.79
CA LEU A 118 -1.71 0.39 1.67
C LEU A 118 -1.83 1.90 1.50
N LEU A 119 -3.06 2.37 1.32
CA LEU A 119 -3.40 3.78 1.25
C LEU A 119 -4.25 4.14 2.47
N SER A 120 -4.13 5.37 2.94
CA SER A 120 -4.96 5.89 4.02
C SER A 120 -5.23 7.38 3.87
N VAL A 121 -6.43 7.77 4.31
CA VAL A 121 -6.89 9.16 4.45
C VAL A 121 -7.09 9.54 5.92
N TYR A 122 -6.53 8.75 6.85
CA TYR A 122 -6.62 9.01 8.28
C TYR A 122 -5.70 10.18 8.68
N GLY A 123 -6.31 11.33 8.99
CA GLY A 123 -5.59 12.55 9.36
C GLY A 123 -5.12 13.31 8.12
N SER A 124 -4.22 12.70 7.35
CA SER A 124 -3.76 13.16 6.03
C SER A 124 -3.71 12.00 5.05
N TYR A 125 -3.53 12.28 3.76
CA TYR A 125 -3.20 11.26 2.78
C TYR A 125 -1.81 10.71 3.05
N GLN A 126 -1.74 9.40 3.17
CA GLN A 126 -0.54 8.68 3.52
C GLN A 126 -0.61 7.28 2.92
N TYR A 127 0.56 6.70 2.65
CA TYR A 127 0.66 5.38 2.06
C TYR A 127 1.88 4.61 2.56
N PHE A 128 1.84 3.33 2.27
CA PHE A 128 2.98 2.43 2.35
C PHE A 128 3.24 1.86 0.96
N ALA A 129 4.50 1.79 0.56
CA ALA A 129 4.89 1.21 -0.72
C ALA A 129 6.11 0.29 -0.58
N LEU A 130 6.21 -0.72 -1.44
CA LEU A 130 7.40 -1.54 -1.56
C LEU A 130 8.37 -0.90 -2.55
N ALA A 131 9.60 -0.63 -2.13
CA ALA A 131 10.66 -0.15 -3.03
C ALA A 131 11.23 -1.31 -3.88
N LEU A 132 11.38 -1.08 -5.19
CA LEU A 132 11.83 -2.09 -6.15
C LEU A 132 13.30 -1.96 -6.55
N ASP A 133 13.93 -0.83 -6.24
CA ASP A 133 15.29 -0.51 -6.65
C ASP A 133 16.10 0.21 -5.55
N GLY A 134 17.32 0.60 -5.90
CA GLY A 134 18.23 1.33 -5.02
C GLY A 134 18.67 0.55 -3.78
N GLU A 135 19.19 1.28 -2.79
CA GLU A 135 19.64 0.72 -1.50
C GLU A 135 18.48 0.21 -0.64
N ARG A 136 17.26 0.70 -0.90
CA ARG A 136 16.03 0.33 -0.18
C ARG A 136 15.27 -0.82 -0.84
N ARG A 137 15.84 -1.48 -1.87
CA ARG A 137 15.14 -2.54 -2.61
C ARG A 137 14.60 -3.62 -1.67
N GLY A 138 13.29 -3.85 -1.75
CA GLY A 138 12.56 -4.82 -0.93
C GLY A 138 12.03 -4.26 0.39
N ALA A 139 12.46 -3.06 0.79
CA ALA A 139 11.96 -2.39 1.98
C ALA A 139 10.55 -1.81 1.75
N VAL A 140 9.79 -1.69 2.83
CA VAL A 140 8.55 -0.91 2.84
C VAL A 140 8.87 0.50 3.32
N VAL A 141 8.43 1.47 2.53
CA VAL A 141 8.54 2.89 2.84
C VAL A 141 7.16 3.47 3.17
N TYR A 142 7.16 4.54 3.96
CA TYR A 142 6.00 5.36 4.28
C TYR A 142 6.17 6.73 3.65
N GLY A 143 5.10 7.26 3.05
CA GLY A 143 5.03 8.62 2.53
C GLY A 143 3.69 9.26 2.87
N CYS A 144 3.66 10.58 2.93
CA CYS A 144 2.45 11.35 3.19
C CYS A 144 2.50 12.73 2.55
N GLU A 145 1.36 13.42 2.51
CA GLU A 145 1.31 14.83 2.11
C GLU A 145 2.24 15.71 2.95
N PRO A 146 2.72 16.84 2.39
CA PRO A 146 2.47 17.34 1.04
C PRO A 146 3.38 16.73 -0.04
N GLU A 147 4.53 16.19 0.34
CA GLU A 147 5.54 15.64 -0.59
C GLU A 147 5.52 14.11 -0.51
N PHE A 148 4.67 13.47 -1.31
CA PHE A 148 4.49 12.02 -1.25
C PHE A 148 5.78 11.23 -1.52
N GLU A 149 6.67 11.77 -2.34
CA GLU A 149 7.93 11.17 -2.74
C GLU A 149 9.02 11.24 -1.64
N GLU A 150 8.84 12.11 -0.64
CA GLU A 150 9.70 12.19 0.54
C GLU A 150 9.34 11.09 1.55
N THR A 151 10.05 9.97 1.44
CA THR A 151 9.68 8.72 2.12
C THR A 151 10.67 8.25 3.17
N GLU A 152 10.14 7.67 4.25
CA GLU A 152 10.91 7.03 5.32
C GLU A 152 10.81 5.51 5.24
N THR A 153 11.91 4.79 5.50
CA THR A 153 11.86 3.32 5.59
C THR A 153 11.23 2.91 6.90
N VAL A 154 10.15 2.10 6.84
CA VAL A 154 9.42 1.63 8.03
C VAL A 154 9.63 0.14 8.33
N ALA A 155 10.11 -0.62 7.34
CA ALA A 155 10.48 -2.01 7.48
C ALA A 155 11.44 -2.45 6.36
N ASP A 156 12.38 -3.34 6.66
CA ASP A 156 13.37 -3.83 5.67
C ASP A 156 12.78 -4.83 4.66
N SER A 157 11.54 -5.30 4.90
CA SER A 157 10.87 -6.27 4.04
C SER A 157 9.35 -6.24 4.23
N LEU A 158 8.62 -6.76 3.23
CA LEU A 158 7.17 -6.97 3.33
C LEU A 158 6.78 -7.84 4.55
N PRO A 159 7.40 -9.00 4.84
CA PRO A 159 7.07 -9.76 6.04
C PRO A 159 7.30 -8.99 7.34
N ALA A 160 8.40 -8.22 7.44
CA ALA A 160 8.68 -7.40 8.61
C ALA A 160 7.62 -6.29 8.80
N PHE A 161 7.19 -5.66 7.70
CA PHE A 161 6.09 -4.70 7.71
C PHE A 161 4.78 -5.33 8.22
N LEU A 162 4.41 -6.50 7.67
CA LEU A 162 3.19 -7.20 8.06
C LEU A 162 3.22 -7.67 9.51
N GLN A 163 4.37 -8.12 10.02
CA GLN A 163 4.53 -8.46 11.43
C GLN A 163 4.34 -7.23 12.30
N ARG A 164 5.00 -6.11 11.96
CA ARG A 164 4.86 -4.85 12.71
C ARG A 164 3.42 -4.36 12.73
N LEU A 165 2.69 -4.48 11.62
CA LEU A 165 1.27 -4.14 11.57
C LEU A 165 0.44 -4.99 12.55
N VAL A 166 0.67 -6.32 12.59
CA VAL A 166 0.00 -7.20 13.53
C VAL A 166 0.31 -6.82 14.98
N ASP A 167 1.57 -6.50 15.28
CA ASP A 167 1.99 -6.10 16.62
C ASP A 167 1.30 -4.79 17.06
N VAL A 168 1.18 -3.80 16.16
CA VAL A 168 0.47 -2.54 16.43
C VAL A 168 -1.02 -2.80 16.68
N LEU A 169 -1.65 -3.58 15.81
CA LEU A 169 -3.06 -3.96 15.95
C LEU A 169 -3.31 -4.60 17.33
N ASP A 170 -2.38 -5.45 17.80
CA ASP A 170 -2.49 -6.15 19.09
C ASP A 170 -2.06 -5.31 20.31
N GLY A 171 -1.87 -4.01 20.13
CA GLY A 171 -1.65 -3.05 21.21
C GLY A 171 -0.19 -2.73 21.49
N GLY A 172 0.70 -2.92 20.51
CA GLY A 172 2.08 -2.46 20.60
C GLY A 172 2.20 -0.94 20.79
N ASP A 173 3.24 -0.50 21.49
CA ASP A 173 3.45 0.91 21.86
C ASP A 173 4.00 1.78 20.71
N ASP A 174 4.67 1.16 19.73
CA ASP A 174 5.23 1.84 18.55
C ASP A 174 4.22 1.91 17.41
N VAL A 175 3.27 2.82 17.56
CA VAL A 175 2.08 2.92 16.69
C VAL A 175 2.31 3.77 15.45
N ALA A 176 3.41 4.52 15.35
CA ALA A 176 3.68 5.36 14.18
C ALA A 176 4.47 4.58 13.10
N PRO A 177 4.14 4.69 11.81
CA PRO A 177 3.06 5.49 11.20
C PRO A 177 1.73 4.71 11.04
N PHE A 178 1.53 3.64 11.82
CA PHE A 178 0.35 2.78 11.81
C PHE A 178 -0.86 3.31 12.58
N SER A 179 -0.88 4.59 12.97
CA SER A 179 -1.96 5.19 13.77
C SER A 179 -3.34 5.04 13.13
N PHE A 180 -3.41 4.90 11.79
CA PHE A 180 -4.65 4.62 11.05
C PHE A 180 -5.28 3.27 11.40
N ALA A 181 -4.48 2.29 11.82
CA ALA A 181 -4.93 0.92 12.09
C ALA A 181 -5.61 0.80 13.47
N LEU A 182 -5.52 1.83 14.31
CA LEU A 182 -6.10 1.84 15.64
C LEU A 182 -7.54 2.40 15.63
N PRO A 183 -8.42 1.88 16.50
CA PRO A 183 -9.75 2.45 16.66
C PRO A 183 -9.66 3.92 17.08
N VAL A 184 -10.52 4.77 16.50
CA VAL A 184 -10.66 6.16 16.94
C VAL A 184 -11.12 6.12 18.39
N ARG A 185 -10.27 6.59 19.31
CA ARG A 185 -10.74 6.89 20.66
C ARG A 185 -11.62 8.14 20.53
N GLU A 186 -12.93 7.97 20.68
CA GLU A 186 -13.81 9.12 20.90
C GLU A 186 -13.30 9.90 22.12
N PRO A 187 -13.32 11.25 22.07
CA PRO A 187 -12.81 12.10 23.14
C PRO A 187 -13.53 11.92 24.48
#